data_AF-A0A945S4T6-F1
#
_entry.id   AF-A0A945S4T6-F1
#
_cell.length_a   1.000
_cell.length_b   1.000
_cell.length_c   1.000
_cell.angle_alpha   90.00
_cell.angle_beta   90.00
_cell.angle_gamma   90.00
#
_symmetry.space_group_name_H-M   'P 1'
#
loop_
_entity.id
_entity.type
_entity.pdbx_description
1 polymer ?
#
loop_
_entity_poly.entity_id
_entity_poly.type
_entity_poly.pdbx_seq_one_letter_code
_entity_poly.pdbx_strand_id
1 'polypeptide(L)'
;MKTLTWIAAMTLVAAAPLMQAQGTGGQEPGSSRQYHEQVKELRAQVDQILMEENAEFKALVEDTDKTFRELREIAGLRLKLIEGSEAAQAVVDEIKGLREQFVAGNPDQAPTPQERPRPELTEEQKAAIQQQREQFKEKAQALDALLTAGSERYAELLADPDKTREEVREMLRLRRELIAGSEEAQALADELQGMVAEFREAHPSVGQGHRPKGAPKHGIARVKAGLEAVQELRTQIDEILAVDSAEFAALLAKEDKTDEELEQLRDLRKELLAANEEAQQLAGTAGILRNRLRRHRRQAVRRRNQIRPGLGTDTQDQEETDAEAGN
;
A
#
# COMPACT_ATOMS: atom_id res chain seq x y z
N MET A 1 -29.92 30.11 -47.13
CA MET A 1 -28.99 30.97 -46.38
C MET A 1 -29.78 31.75 -45.34
N LYS A 2 -29.70 31.34 -44.08
CA LYS A 2 -30.40 31.98 -42.96
C LYS A 2 -29.36 32.28 -41.89
N THR A 3 -29.04 33.57 -41.76
CA THR A 3 -28.38 34.16 -40.60
C THR A 3 -29.40 34.20 -39.46
N LEU A 4 -29.04 33.73 -38.28
CA LEU A 4 -29.82 33.94 -37.06
C LEU A 4 -28.92 33.88 -35.83
N THR A 5 -28.79 35.07 -35.23
CA THR A 5 -28.84 35.34 -33.79
C THR A 5 -27.85 34.66 -32.86
N TRP A 6 -26.80 35.41 -32.54
CA TRP A 6 -26.29 35.49 -31.18
C TRP A 6 -27.37 36.09 -30.26
N ILE A 7 -27.77 35.34 -29.23
CA ILE A 7 -28.45 35.88 -28.04
C ILE A 7 -27.69 35.36 -26.83
N ALA A 8 -27.26 36.30 -26.00
CA ALA A 8 -26.61 36.10 -24.73
C ALA A 8 -27.49 35.29 -23.77
N ALA A 9 -26.90 34.26 -23.15
CA ALA A 9 -27.37 33.72 -21.88
C ALA A 9 -26.35 34.12 -20.82
N MET A 10 -26.59 35.30 -20.24
CA MET A 10 -26.13 35.67 -18.91
C MET A 10 -26.74 34.67 -17.93
N THR A 11 -25.93 33.80 -17.33
CA THR A 11 -26.33 33.04 -16.15
C THR A 11 -25.36 33.36 -15.03
N LEU A 12 -25.85 34.22 -14.14
CA LEU A 12 -25.46 34.44 -12.76
C LEU A 12 -24.36 33.50 -12.22
N VAL A 13 -23.16 34.05 -12.02
CA VAL A 13 -22.34 33.65 -10.87
C VAL A 13 -23.09 34.16 -9.65
N ALA A 14 -23.86 33.28 -9.01
CA ALA A 14 -24.37 33.54 -7.68
C ALA A 14 -23.16 33.66 -6.75
N ALA A 15 -22.75 34.90 -6.47
CA ALA A 15 -21.97 35.22 -5.30
C ALA A 15 -22.78 34.76 -4.09
N ALA A 16 -22.47 33.56 -3.58
CA ALA A 16 -22.95 33.13 -2.28
C ALA A 16 -22.45 34.17 -1.26
N PRO A 17 -23.34 34.77 -0.46
CA PRO A 17 -22.91 35.74 0.52
C PRO A 17 -22.01 35.04 1.52
N LEU A 18 -20.79 35.56 1.62
CA LEU A 18 -19.85 35.31 2.70
C LEU A 18 -20.57 35.65 4.01
N MET A 19 -21.14 34.64 4.67
CA MET A 19 -21.61 34.75 6.04
C MET A 19 -20.36 34.98 6.90
N GLN A 20 -20.08 36.26 7.14
CA GLN A 20 -19.23 36.71 8.24
C GLN A 20 -19.90 36.27 9.54
N ALA A 21 -19.60 35.06 9.99
CA ALA A 21 -19.77 34.69 11.38
C ALA A 21 -18.64 35.36 12.17
N GLN A 22 -18.87 36.61 12.58
CA GLN A 22 -18.17 37.22 13.70
C GLN A 22 -18.55 36.45 14.97
N GLY A 23 -17.80 35.39 15.26
CA GLY A 23 -17.74 34.75 16.56
C GLY A 23 -16.46 35.20 17.26
N THR A 24 -16.56 36.23 18.10
CA THR A 24 -15.54 36.59 19.08
C THR A 24 -15.38 35.44 20.08
N GLY A 25 -14.36 34.61 19.88
CA GLY A 25 -13.94 33.54 20.79
C GLY A 25 -12.58 33.03 20.32
N GLY A 26 -11.60 32.98 21.22
CA GLY A 26 -10.17 32.87 20.91
C GLY A 26 -9.80 31.84 19.83
N GLN A 27 -9.05 32.31 18.82
CA GLN A 27 -8.45 31.47 17.80
C GLN A 27 -7.37 30.58 18.41
N GLU A 28 -7.70 29.33 18.70
CA GLU A 28 -6.71 28.26 18.71
C GLU A 28 -6.33 27.94 17.24
N PRO A 29 -5.05 27.66 16.95
CA PRO A 29 -4.61 27.28 15.61
C PRO A 29 -5.40 26.05 15.12
N GLY A 30 -5.99 26.18 13.94
CA GLY A 30 -7.01 25.29 13.39
C GLY A 30 -6.69 23.81 13.54
N SER A 31 -7.58 23.09 14.22
CA SER A 31 -7.46 21.65 14.40
C SER A 31 -7.35 20.95 13.04
N SER A 32 -6.48 19.94 12.93
CA SER A 32 -6.28 19.13 11.71
C SER A 32 -7.59 18.64 11.06
N ARG A 33 -8.66 18.50 11.86
CA ARG A 33 -9.99 18.12 11.42
C ARG A 33 -10.66 19.19 10.54
N GLN A 34 -10.57 20.47 10.92
CA GLN A 34 -11.15 21.58 10.16
C GLN A 34 -10.47 21.73 8.79
N TYR A 35 -9.15 21.60 8.73
CA TYR A 35 -8.42 21.59 7.45
C TYR A 35 -8.88 20.45 6.53
N HIS A 36 -9.07 19.24 7.06
CA HIS A 36 -9.55 18.11 6.27
C HIS A 36 -10.99 18.27 5.79
N GLU A 37 -11.87 18.85 6.61
CA GLU A 37 -13.25 19.16 6.23
C GLU A 37 -13.29 20.21 5.11
N GLN A 38 -12.52 21.30 5.23
CA GLN A 38 -12.41 22.34 4.19
C GLN A 38 -11.84 21.80 2.87
N VAL A 39 -10.76 20.99 2.92
CA VAL A 39 -10.20 20.37 1.71
C VAL A 39 -11.18 19.39 1.07
N LYS A 40 -11.99 18.68 1.87
CA LYS A 40 -13.03 17.78 1.36
C LYS A 40 -14.13 18.55 0.62
N GLU A 41 -14.57 19.68 1.18
CA GLU A 41 -15.57 20.56 0.57
C GLU A 41 -15.07 21.16 -0.74
N LEU A 42 -13.85 21.73 -0.76
CA LEU A 42 -13.27 22.28 -1.99
C LEU A 42 -13.07 21.20 -3.07
N ARG A 43 -12.72 19.97 -2.70
CA ARG A 43 -12.63 18.86 -3.67
C ARG A 43 -13.99 18.49 -4.26
N ALA A 44 -15.05 18.55 -3.46
CA ALA A 44 -16.41 18.32 -3.93
C ALA A 44 -16.87 19.45 -4.86
N GLN A 45 -16.48 20.70 -4.57
CA GLN A 45 -16.74 21.84 -5.46
C GLN A 45 -16.02 21.68 -6.81
N VAL A 46 -14.76 21.24 -6.82
CA VAL A 46 -14.06 20.88 -8.07
C VAL A 46 -14.84 19.81 -8.82
N ASP A 47 -15.24 18.73 -8.16
CA ASP A 47 -15.99 17.67 -8.83
C ASP A 47 -17.33 18.18 -9.39
N GLN A 48 -18.02 19.07 -8.69
CA GLN A 48 -19.26 19.69 -9.15
C GLN A 48 -19.06 20.56 -10.39
N ILE A 49 -18.05 21.46 -10.39
CA ILE A 49 -17.71 22.30 -11.55
C ILE A 49 -17.44 21.41 -12.77
N LEU A 50 -16.66 20.35 -12.59
CA LEU A 50 -16.30 19.44 -13.69
C LEU A 50 -17.51 18.63 -14.19
N MET A 51 -18.45 18.26 -13.31
CA MET A 51 -19.70 17.60 -13.71
C MET A 51 -20.65 18.53 -14.47
N GLU A 52 -20.63 19.83 -14.16
CA GLU A 52 -21.39 20.86 -14.88
C GLU A 52 -20.80 21.14 -16.28
N GLU A 53 -19.47 21.10 -16.39
CA GLU A 53 -18.74 21.35 -17.64
C GLU A 53 -18.63 20.11 -18.54
N ASN A 54 -18.71 18.90 -17.98
CA ASN A 54 -18.53 17.66 -18.73
C ASN A 54 -19.54 16.55 -18.35
N ALA A 55 -20.40 16.22 -19.31
CA ALA A 55 -21.44 15.20 -19.15
C ALA A 55 -20.90 13.76 -19.02
N GLU A 56 -19.75 13.45 -19.64
CA GLU A 56 -19.12 12.12 -19.54
C GLU A 56 -18.52 11.90 -18.15
N PHE A 57 -17.86 12.93 -17.61
CA PHE A 57 -17.36 12.92 -16.24
C PHE A 57 -18.49 12.78 -15.23
N LYS A 58 -19.60 13.51 -15.44
CA LYS A 58 -20.81 13.38 -14.62
C LYS A 58 -21.37 11.96 -14.62
N ALA A 59 -21.56 11.37 -15.81
CA ALA A 59 -22.07 10.01 -15.93
C ALA A 59 -21.19 8.98 -15.20
N LEU A 60 -19.87 9.12 -15.32
CA LEU A 60 -18.92 8.25 -14.63
C LEU A 60 -18.89 8.48 -13.11
N VAL A 61 -19.09 9.70 -12.62
CA VAL A 61 -19.09 10.00 -11.18
C VAL A 61 -20.39 9.55 -10.52
N GLU A 62 -21.52 9.62 -11.21
CA GLU A 62 -22.85 9.25 -10.68
C GLU A 62 -23.10 7.73 -10.64
N ASP A 63 -22.36 6.93 -11.41
CA ASP A 63 -22.47 5.47 -11.39
C ASP A 63 -22.13 4.89 -10.00
N THR A 64 -23.03 4.13 -9.36
CA THR A 64 -22.81 3.62 -8.01
C THR A 64 -21.88 2.40 -7.95
N ASP A 65 -21.74 1.64 -9.04
CA ASP A 65 -21.04 0.35 -9.06
C ASP A 65 -19.73 0.43 -9.87
N LYS A 66 -18.88 1.39 -9.49
CA LYS A 66 -17.62 1.66 -10.20
C LYS A 66 -16.60 0.54 -10.04
N THR A 67 -16.13 0.02 -11.16
CA THR A 67 -14.95 -0.85 -11.25
C THR A 67 -13.66 -0.06 -10.99
N PHE A 68 -12.57 -0.78 -10.69
CA PHE A 68 -11.25 -0.17 -10.51
C PHE A 68 -10.76 0.58 -11.77
N ARG A 69 -11.19 0.12 -12.95
CA ARG A 69 -10.86 0.75 -14.23
C ARG A 69 -11.56 2.09 -14.38
N GLU A 70 -12.87 2.14 -14.09
CA GLU A 70 -13.66 3.38 -14.14
C GLU A 70 -13.16 4.41 -13.12
N LEU A 71 -12.76 3.99 -11.91
CA LEU A 71 -12.12 4.89 -10.94
C LEU A 71 -10.82 5.52 -11.49
N ARG A 72 -10.05 4.77 -12.28
CA ARG A 72 -8.83 5.27 -12.91
C ARG A 72 -9.14 6.21 -14.09
N GLU A 73 -10.17 5.90 -14.86
CA GLU A 73 -10.66 6.73 -15.96
C GLU A 73 -11.21 8.07 -15.43
N ILE A 74 -12.02 8.06 -14.36
CA ILE A 74 -12.48 9.26 -13.64
C ILE A 74 -11.31 10.10 -13.18
N ALA A 75 -10.29 9.49 -12.56
CA ALA A 75 -9.11 10.24 -12.10
C ALA A 75 -8.33 10.88 -13.27
N GLY A 76 -8.22 10.18 -14.40
CA GLY A 76 -7.57 10.69 -15.61
C GLY A 76 -8.36 11.82 -16.28
N LEU A 77 -9.68 11.69 -16.36
CA LEU A 77 -10.58 12.72 -16.90
C LEU A 77 -10.59 13.94 -16.00
N ARG A 78 -10.68 13.76 -14.67
CA ARG A 78 -10.60 14.86 -13.69
C ARG A 78 -9.36 15.71 -13.92
N LEU A 79 -8.18 15.10 -14.07
CA LEU A 79 -6.94 15.83 -14.30
C LEU A 79 -6.99 16.67 -15.58
N LYS A 80 -7.41 16.04 -16.69
CA LYS A 80 -7.50 16.71 -18.00
C LYS A 80 -8.51 17.86 -18.00
N LEU A 81 -9.64 17.69 -17.33
CA LEU A 81 -10.68 18.73 -17.27
C LEU A 81 -10.26 19.89 -16.37
N ILE A 82 -9.54 19.63 -15.26
CA ILE A 82 -8.96 20.69 -14.42
C ILE A 82 -7.98 21.55 -15.24
N GLU A 83 -7.13 20.94 -16.06
CA GLU A 83 -6.18 21.68 -16.92
C GLU A 83 -6.90 22.59 -17.94
N GLY A 84 -8.15 22.25 -18.32
CA GLY A 84 -8.96 23.02 -19.27
C GLY A 84 -10.00 23.96 -18.63
N SER A 85 -10.18 23.93 -17.31
CA SER A 85 -11.23 24.67 -16.60
C SER A 85 -10.62 25.71 -15.66
N GLU A 86 -10.78 26.99 -16.01
CA GLU A 86 -10.34 28.11 -15.17
C GLU A 86 -11.03 28.10 -13.80
N ALA A 87 -12.31 27.72 -13.76
CA ALA A 87 -13.09 27.66 -12.53
C ALA A 87 -12.60 26.53 -11.61
N ALA A 88 -12.35 25.33 -12.14
CA ALA A 88 -11.81 24.22 -11.35
C ALA A 88 -10.38 24.51 -10.89
N GLN A 89 -9.56 25.15 -11.73
CA GLN A 89 -8.18 25.52 -11.41
C GLN A 89 -8.11 26.53 -10.25
N ALA A 90 -9.03 27.52 -10.22
CA ALA A 90 -9.11 28.48 -9.13
C ALA A 90 -9.38 27.80 -7.76
N VAL A 91 -10.28 26.83 -7.71
CA VAL A 91 -10.57 26.05 -6.48
C VAL A 91 -9.38 25.17 -6.10
N VAL A 92 -8.66 24.60 -7.08
CA VAL A 92 -7.43 23.85 -6.83
C VAL A 92 -6.34 24.74 -6.22
N ASP A 93 -6.24 25.99 -6.66
CA ASP A 93 -5.28 26.94 -6.09
C ASP A 93 -5.68 27.39 -4.68
N GLU A 94 -6.97 27.48 -4.37
CA GLU A 94 -7.45 27.68 -3.00
C GLU A 94 -7.07 26.51 -2.07
N ILE A 95 -7.19 25.26 -2.54
CA ILE A 95 -6.72 24.08 -1.80
C ILE A 95 -5.21 24.17 -1.52
N LYS A 96 -4.40 24.66 -2.48
CA LYS A 96 -2.96 24.88 -2.27
C LYS A 96 -2.72 25.94 -1.21
N GLY A 97 -3.43 27.06 -1.26
CA GLY A 97 -3.35 28.13 -0.27
C GLY A 97 -3.70 27.66 1.15
N LEU A 98 -4.79 26.89 1.32
CA LEU A 98 -5.15 26.30 2.61
C LEU A 98 -4.08 25.35 3.14
N ARG A 99 -3.45 24.56 2.25
CA ARG A 99 -2.36 23.66 2.64
C ARG A 99 -1.15 24.45 3.13
N GLU A 100 -0.79 25.54 2.47
CA GLU A 100 0.32 26.40 2.90
C GLU A 100 0.04 27.04 4.26
N GLN A 101 -1.18 27.54 4.49
CA GLN A 101 -1.60 28.09 5.78
C GLN A 101 -1.59 27.04 6.89
N PHE A 102 -2.07 25.82 6.59
CA PHE A 102 -2.07 24.72 7.55
C PHE A 102 -0.65 24.30 7.96
N VAL A 103 0.27 24.21 6.99
CA VAL A 103 1.68 23.89 7.26
C VAL A 103 2.36 25.02 8.04
N ALA A 104 2.10 26.28 7.70
CA ALA A 104 2.63 27.43 8.43
C ALA A 104 2.14 27.50 9.89
N GLY A 105 0.88 27.12 10.14
CA GLY A 105 0.29 27.05 11.47
C GLY A 105 0.68 25.80 12.28
N ASN A 106 1.32 24.80 11.66
CA ASN A 106 1.70 23.54 12.28
C ASN A 106 3.18 23.19 11.99
N PRO A 107 4.16 23.99 12.48
CA PRO A 107 5.58 23.83 12.15
C PRO A 107 6.20 22.51 12.65
N ASP A 108 5.59 21.87 13.65
CA ASP A 108 6.02 20.56 14.19
C ASP A 108 5.53 19.36 13.36
N GLN A 109 4.61 19.57 12.41
CA GLN A 109 4.31 18.53 11.43
C GLN A 109 5.48 18.42 10.47
N ALA A 110 5.99 17.19 10.31
CA ALA A 110 7.04 16.92 9.34
C ALA A 110 6.64 17.54 7.99
N PRO A 111 7.51 18.35 7.35
CA PRO A 111 7.16 19.00 6.10
C PRO A 111 6.69 17.93 5.14
N THR A 112 5.54 18.15 4.49
CA THR A 112 5.16 17.30 3.36
C THR A 112 6.37 17.25 2.43
N PRO A 113 6.80 16.08 1.93
CA PRO A 113 7.95 16.01 1.04
C PRO A 113 7.73 17.06 -0.02
N GLN A 114 8.55 18.12 -0.03
CA GLN A 114 8.54 19.06 -1.14
C GLN A 114 8.67 18.17 -2.37
N GLU A 115 7.69 18.25 -3.26
CA GLU A 115 7.77 17.62 -4.56
C GLU A 115 9.01 18.25 -5.20
N ARG A 116 10.17 17.61 -5.00
CA ARG A 116 11.34 17.93 -5.81
C ARG A 116 10.82 17.80 -7.22
N PRO A 117 10.94 18.84 -8.07
CA PRO A 117 10.51 18.74 -9.45
C PRO A 117 11.13 17.44 -9.97
N ARG A 118 10.26 16.53 -10.44
CA ARG A 118 10.75 15.27 -11.01
C ARG A 118 11.76 15.71 -12.08
N PRO A 119 13.00 15.19 -12.06
CA PRO A 119 13.95 15.54 -13.10
C PRO A 119 13.25 15.23 -14.44
N GLU A 120 13.12 16.25 -15.28
CA GLU A 120 12.55 16.07 -16.60
C GLU A 120 13.43 15.07 -17.33
N LEU A 121 12.82 13.96 -17.75
CA LEU A 121 13.54 12.96 -18.54
C LEU A 121 13.97 13.62 -19.84
N THR A 122 15.24 13.48 -20.20
CA THR A 122 15.71 13.93 -21.51
C THR A 122 14.99 13.16 -22.61
N GLU A 123 14.90 13.73 -23.82
CA GLU A 123 14.29 13.02 -24.96
C GLU A 123 14.99 11.69 -25.26
N GLU A 124 16.31 11.63 -25.07
CA GLU A 124 17.09 10.40 -25.15
C GLU A 124 16.67 9.37 -24.10
N GLN A 125 16.43 9.79 -22.85
CA GLN A 125 15.94 8.90 -21.80
C GLN A 125 14.52 8.42 -22.09
N LYS A 126 13.64 9.28 -22.61
CA LYS A 126 12.28 8.89 -23.00
C LYS A 126 12.31 7.84 -24.12
N ALA A 127 13.15 8.04 -25.14
CA ALA A 127 13.33 7.08 -26.22
C ALA A 127 13.87 5.73 -25.73
N ALA A 128 14.90 5.75 -24.87
CA ALA A 128 15.45 4.52 -24.27
C ALA A 128 14.42 3.75 -23.43
N ILE A 129 13.62 4.47 -22.61
CA ILE A 129 12.52 3.89 -21.83
C ILE A 129 11.48 3.25 -22.74
N GLN A 130 11.13 3.92 -23.86
CA GLN A 130 10.14 3.42 -24.79
C GLN A 130 10.63 2.15 -25.50
N GLN A 131 11.86 2.18 -26.03
CA GLN A 131 12.46 1.02 -26.68
C GLN A 131 12.51 -0.18 -25.74
N GLN A 132 12.91 0.03 -24.48
CA GLN A 132 12.93 -1.06 -23.52
C GLN A 132 11.53 -1.59 -23.18
N ARG A 133 10.51 -0.72 -23.10
CA ARG A 133 9.13 -1.17 -22.87
C ARG A 133 8.65 -2.06 -24.00
N GLU A 134 9.01 -1.75 -25.24
CA GLU A 134 8.68 -2.57 -26.41
C GLU A 134 9.37 -3.93 -26.32
N GLN A 135 10.69 -3.97 -26.08
CA GLN A 135 11.43 -5.23 -25.92
C GLN A 135 10.91 -6.09 -24.75
N PHE A 136 10.58 -5.46 -23.61
CA PHE A 136 10.01 -6.16 -22.46
C PHE A 136 8.64 -6.72 -22.80
N LYS A 137 7.81 -5.95 -23.52
CA LYS A 137 6.47 -6.39 -23.96
C LYS A 137 6.57 -7.59 -24.89
N GLU A 138 7.47 -7.56 -25.87
CA GLU A 138 7.68 -8.66 -26.82
C GLU A 138 8.07 -9.95 -26.09
N LYS A 139 9.06 -9.89 -25.20
CA LYS A 139 9.51 -11.06 -24.43
C LYS A 139 8.47 -11.56 -23.42
N ALA A 140 7.72 -10.64 -22.80
CA ALA A 140 6.61 -11.02 -21.93
C ALA A 140 5.49 -11.74 -22.71
N GLN A 141 5.19 -11.29 -23.93
CA GLN A 141 4.25 -11.97 -24.82
C GLN A 141 4.76 -13.34 -25.28
N ALA A 142 6.06 -13.46 -25.59
CA ALA A 142 6.66 -14.74 -25.94
C ALA A 142 6.59 -15.73 -24.76
N LEU A 143 6.85 -15.27 -23.54
CA LEU A 143 6.68 -16.06 -22.33
C LEU A 143 5.21 -16.48 -22.15
N ASP A 144 4.27 -15.54 -22.23
CA ASP A 144 2.85 -15.86 -22.09
C ASP A 144 2.38 -16.85 -23.17
N ALA A 145 2.88 -16.75 -24.41
CA ALA A 145 2.59 -17.70 -25.48
C ALA A 145 3.04 -19.13 -25.12
N LEU A 146 4.27 -19.31 -24.62
CA LEU A 146 4.76 -20.61 -24.15
C LEU A 146 3.91 -21.17 -23.00
N LEU A 147 3.54 -20.31 -22.04
CA LEU A 147 2.72 -20.73 -20.91
C LEU A 147 1.29 -21.11 -21.33
N THR A 148 0.71 -20.40 -22.31
CA THR A 148 -0.60 -20.77 -22.88
C THR A 148 -0.54 -22.07 -23.68
N ALA A 149 0.57 -22.36 -24.36
CA ALA A 149 0.77 -23.65 -25.01
C ALA A 149 0.92 -24.80 -24.01
N GLY A 150 1.48 -24.52 -22.83
CA GLY A 150 1.62 -25.49 -21.74
C GLY A 150 0.37 -25.69 -20.86
N SER A 151 -0.62 -24.79 -20.94
CA SER A 151 -1.85 -24.89 -20.13
C SER A 151 -3.03 -24.14 -20.74
N GLU A 152 -4.09 -24.88 -21.08
CA GLU A 152 -5.38 -24.32 -21.50
C GLU A 152 -6.02 -23.46 -20.40
N ARG A 153 -5.93 -23.91 -19.13
CA ARG A 153 -6.44 -23.15 -17.98
C ARG A 153 -5.74 -21.80 -17.81
N TYR A 154 -4.43 -21.74 -18.06
CA TYR A 154 -3.70 -20.46 -18.06
C TYR A 154 -4.16 -19.55 -19.20
N ALA A 155 -4.47 -20.10 -20.38
CA ALA A 155 -4.97 -19.34 -21.52
C ALA A 155 -6.37 -18.74 -21.27
N GLU A 156 -7.30 -19.53 -20.71
CA GLU A 156 -8.62 -19.04 -20.26
C GLU A 156 -8.46 -17.91 -19.24
N LEU A 157 -7.64 -18.16 -18.21
CA LEU A 157 -7.28 -17.20 -17.19
C LEU A 157 -6.38 -16.08 -17.69
N LEU A 158 -5.95 -16.03 -18.95
CA LEU A 158 -5.28 -14.86 -19.52
C LEU A 158 -6.28 -14.02 -20.33
N ALA A 159 -7.17 -14.67 -21.07
CA ALA A 159 -8.16 -14.04 -21.95
C ALA A 159 -9.28 -13.29 -21.22
N ASP A 160 -9.72 -13.75 -20.04
CA ASP A 160 -10.82 -13.14 -19.29
C ASP A 160 -10.49 -11.72 -18.73
N PRO A 161 -11.13 -10.63 -19.15
CA PRO A 161 -10.83 -9.30 -18.59
C PRO A 161 -11.34 -9.09 -17.15
N ASP A 162 -12.32 -9.88 -16.69
CA ASP A 162 -13.11 -9.63 -15.47
C ASP A 162 -12.79 -10.61 -14.33
N LYS A 163 -11.58 -11.19 -14.36
CA LYS A 163 -11.13 -12.20 -13.40
C LYS A 163 -11.28 -11.74 -11.95
N THR A 164 -11.83 -12.63 -11.14
CA THR A 164 -11.87 -12.48 -9.69
C THR A 164 -10.47 -12.52 -9.08
N ARG A 165 -10.37 -12.11 -7.81
CA ARG A 165 -9.11 -12.14 -7.06
C ARG A 165 -8.53 -13.54 -6.91
N GLU A 166 -9.39 -14.56 -6.85
CA GLU A 166 -8.98 -15.95 -6.72
C GLU A 166 -8.43 -16.49 -8.04
N GLU A 167 -9.07 -16.16 -9.15
CA GLU A 167 -8.60 -16.48 -10.51
C GLU A 167 -7.25 -15.81 -10.82
N VAL A 168 -7.03 -14.58 -10.37
CA VAL A 168 -5.71 -13.94 -10.47
C VAL A 168 -4.65 -14.71 -9.65
N ARG A 169 -4.99 -15.21 -8.46
CA ARG A 169 -4.05 -16.02 -7.67
C ARG A 169 -3.76 -17.36 -8.32
N GLU A 170 -4.78 -17.99 -8.88
CA GLU A 170 -4.65 -19.23 -9.64
C GLU A 170 -3.74 -19.03 -10.86
N MET A 171 -3.99 -17.99 -11.66
CA MET A 171 -3.17 -17.63 -12.81
C MET A 171 -1.69 -17.43 -12.42
N LEU A 172 -1.42 -16.71 -11.33
CA LEU A 172 -0.05 -16.50 -10.84
C LEU A 172 0.59 -17.78 -10.30
N ARG A 173 -0.20 -18.71 -9.75
CA ARG A 173 0.30 -20.02 -9.35
C ARG A 173 0.68 -20.84 -10.58
N LEU A 174 -0.22 -20.95 -11.55
CA LEU A 174 0.01 -21.66 -12.82
C LEU A 174 1.22 -21.08 -13.56
N ARG A 175 1.35 -19.75 -13.62
CA ARG A 175 2.53 -19.09 -14.19
C ARG A 175 3.83 -19.57 -13.56
N ARG A 176 3.90 -19.67 -12.23
CA ARG A 176 5.10 -20.15 -11.53
C ARG A 176 5.37 -21.63 -11.79
N GLU A 177 4.33 -22.46 -11.76
CA GLU A 177 4.45 -23.90 -12.00
C GLU A 177 4.91 -24.21 -13.43
N LEU A 178 4.31 -23.53 -14.41
CA LEU A 178 4.65 -23.68 -15.83
C LEU A 178 6.04 -23.14 -16.17
N ILE A 179 6.46 -22.03 -15.56
CA ILE A 179 7.83 -21.52 -15.69
C ILE A 179 8.83 -22.53 -15.10
N ALA A 180 8.57 -23.04 -13.89
CA ALA A 180 9.45 -24.02 -13.25
C ALA A 180 9.48 -25.36 -14.01
N GLY A 181 8.41 -25.71 -14.71
CA GLY A 181 8.29 -26.94 -15.49
C GLY A 181 8.84 -26.86 -16.92
N SER A 182 9.33 -25.71 -17.38
CA SER A 182 9.84 -25.52 -18.75
C SER A 182 11.16 -24.76 -18.75
N GLU A 183 12.22 -25.39 -19.26
CA GLU A 183 13.53 -24.75 -19.39
C GLU A 183 13.47 -23.50 -20.29
N GLU A 184 12.69 -23.54 -21.37
CA GLU A 184 12.50 -22.41 -22.29
C GLU A 184 11.76 -21.24 -21.60
N ALA A 185 10.72 -21.53 -20.82
CA ALA A 185 10.00 -20.52 -20.07
C ALA A 185 10.84 -19.92 -18.94
N GLN A 186 11.66 -20.74 -18.27
CA GLN A 186 12.60 -20.30 -17.25
C GLN A 186 13.67 -19.36 -17.84
N ALA A 187 14.26 -19.72 -18.99
CA ALA A 187 15.24 -18.87 -19.68
C ALA A 187 14.67 -17.49 -20.04
N LEU A 188 13.45 -17.43 -20.57
CA LEU A 188 12.77 -16.16 -20.87
C LEU A 188 12.42 -15.37 -19.60
N ALA A 189 12.01 -16.05 -18.52
CA ALA A 189 11.74 -15.41 -17.25
C ALA A 189 13.01 -14.78 -16.65
N ASP A 190 14.15 -15.47 -16.74
CA ASP A 190 15.44 -14.98 -16.28
C ASP A 190 15.95 -13.82 -17.14
N GLU A 191 15.76 -13.89 -18.46
CA GLU A 191 16.09 -12.80 -19.37
C GLU A 191 15.25 -11.53 -19.09
N LEU A 192 13.95 -11.68 -18.84
CA LEU A 192 13.08 -10.57 -18.43
C LEU A 192 13.53 -9.95 -17.10
N GLN A 193 13.97 -10.78 -16.14
CA GLN A 193 14.53 -10.28 -14.87
C GLN A 193 15.85 -9.53 -15.09
N GLY A 194 16.74 -10.07 -15.93
CA GLY A 194 18.00 -9.44 -16.33
C GLY A 194 17.77 -8.07 -16.96
N MET A 195 16.88 -7.96 -17.94
CA MET A 195 16.53 -6.68 -18.58
C MET A 195 16.02 -5.64 -17.59
N VAL A 196 15.23 -6.05 -16.59
CA VAL A 196 14.74 -5.15 -15.54
C VAL A 196 15.87 -4.72 -14.60
N ALA A 197 16.81 -5.62 -14.30
CA ALA A 197 17.98 -5.30 -13.48
C ALA A 197 18.91 -4.33 -14.21
N GLU A 198 19.31 -4.65 -15.44
CA GLU A 198 20.19 -3.83 -16.29
C GLU A 198 19.64 -2.41 -16.48
N PHE A 199 18.33 -2.28 -16.70
CA PHE A 199 17.71 -0.96 -16.82
C PHE A 199 17.67 -0.17 -15.53
N ARG A 200 17.49 -0.84 -14.39
CA ARG A 200 17.57 -0.16 -13.09
C ARG A 200 19.00 0.30 -12.81
N GLU A 201 20.00 -0.43 -13.27
CA GLU A 201 21.42 -0.05 -13.17
C GLU A 201 21.76 1.10 -14.11
N ALA A 202 21.33 1.04 -15.38
CA ALA A 202 21.55 2.10 -16.37
C ALA A 202 20.73 3.38 -16.08
N HIS A 203 19.56 3.24 -15.46
CA HIS A 203 18.64 4.34 -15.13
C HIS A 203 18.23 4.33 -13.64
N PRO A 204 19.17 4.63 -12.73
CA PRO A 204 18.93 4.57 -11.29
C PRO A 204 17.85 5.57 -10.82
N SER A 205 17.59 6.62 -11.59
CA SER A 205 16.53 7.60 -11.37
C SER A 205 15.12 7.10 -11.74
N VAL A 206 15.00 6.10 -12.62
CA VAL A 206 13.72 5.56 -13.13
C VAL A 206 13.23 4.38 -12.29
N GLY A 207 14.14 3.58 -11.74
CA GLY A 207 13.83 2.45 -10.84
C GLY A 207 13.53 2.86 -9.39
N GLN A 208 13.98 4.04 -8.98
CA GLN A 208 13.52 4.66 -7.74
C GLN A 208 12.20 5.36 -8.01
N GLY A 209 11.10 4.60 -7.99
CA GLY A 209 9.82 5.20 -7.61
C GLY A 209 10.12 6.08 -6.40
N HIS A 210 9.77 7.38 -6.52
CA HIS A 210 10.11 8.46 -5.59
C HIS A 210 9.53 8.12 -4.20
N ARG A 211 10.14 7.14 -3.54
CA ARG A 211 9.92 6.83 -2.15
C ARG A 211 10.66 7.96 -1.45
N PRO A 212 9.95 8.80 -0.67
CA PRO A 212 10.63 9.86 0.06
C PRO A 212 11.82 9.22 0.77
N LYS A 213 13.01 9.83 0.66
CA LYS A 213 14.15 9.48 1.51
C LYS A 213 13.63 9.52 2.95
N GLY A 214 13.35 8.35 3.54
CA GLY A 214 12.63 8.21 4.81
C GLY A 214 11.44 7.23 4.83
N ALA A 215 10.89 6.78 3.70
CA ALA A 215 9.93 5.67 3.69
C ALA A 215 10.64 4.38 4.17
N PRO A 216 10.17 3.72 5.23
CA PRO A 216 11.04 2.89 6.06
C PRO A 216 11.32 1.53 5.42
N LYS A 217 12.30 1.46 4.50
CA LYS A 217 13.02 0.21 4.21
C LYS A 217 13.60 -0.37 5.50
N HIS A 218 13.96 0.49 6.46
CA HIS A 218 14.40 0.12 7.80
C HIS A 218 13.30 -0.52 8.65
N GLY A 219 12.01 -0.33 8.37
CA GLY A 219 10.93 -0.91 9.18
C GLY A 219 10.80 -2.40 8.96
N ILE A 220 10.74 -2.84 7.70
CA ILE A 220 10.63 -4.27 7.35
C ILE A 220 11.93 -5.00 7.65
N ALA A 221 13.09 -4.42 7.30
CA ALA A 221 14.39 -5.02 7.63
C ALA A 221 14.62 -5.13 9.14
N ARG A 222 14.25 -4.11 9.94
CA ARG A 222 14.33 -4.17 11.40
C ARG A 222 13.32 -5.14 12.01
N VAL A 223 12.13 -5.27 11.42
CA VAL A 223 11.16 -6.29 11.84
C VAL A 223 11.67 -7.70 11.52
N LYS A 224 12.25 -7.90 10.33
CA LYS A 224 12.86 -9.18 9.94
C LYS A 224 14.04 -9.54 10.84
N ALA A 225 15.00 -8.62 11.01
CA ALA A 225 16.13 -8.81 11.92
C ALA A 225 15.68 -9.03 13.38
N GLY A 226 14.60 -8.36 13.81
CA GLY A 226 14.03 -8.60 15.13
C GLY A 226 13.34 -9.97 15.24
N LEU A 227 12.70 -10.47 14.18
CA LEU A 227 12.12 -11.81 14.18
C LEU A 227 13.22 -12.88 14.18
N GLU A 228 14.28 -12.68 13.41
CA GLU A 228 15.48 -13.52 13.40
C GLU A 228 16.11 -13.55 14.81
N ALA A 229 16.27 -12.40 15.48
CA ALA A 229 16.77 -12.34 16.85
C ALA A 229 15.85 -13.05 17.87
N VAL A 230 14.52 -12.99 17.72
CA VAL A 230 13.60 -13.76 18.58
C VAL A 230 13.71 -15.25 18.33
N GLN A 231 13.95 -15.67 17.08
CA GLN A 231 14.17 -17.08 16.74
C GLN A 231 15.50 -17.57 17.33
N GLU A 232 16.57 -16.79 17.21
CA GLU A 232 17.88 -17.12 17.79
C GLU A 232 17.81 -17.24 19.31
N LEU A 233 17.19 -16.27 20.00
CA LEU A 233 16.96 -16.34 21.45
C LEU A 233 16.10 -17.56 21.82
N ARG A 234 15.15 -17.95 20.97
CA ARG A 234 14.32 -19.13 21.20
C ARG A 234 15.13 -20.41 21.09
N THR A 235 16.00 -20.52 20.10
CA THR A 235 16.91 -21.67 19.95
C THR A 235 17.87 -21.76 21.13
N GLN A 236 18.48 -20.64 21.56
CA GLN A 236 19.36 -20.62 22.73
C GLN A 236 18.66 -21.05 24.02
N ILE A 237 17.42 -20.60 24.23
CA ILE A 237 16.58 -21.08 25.34
C ILE A 237 16.37 -22.59 25.22
N ASP A 238 15.99 -23.09 24.05
CA ASP A 238 15.70 -24.52 23.87
C ASP A 238 16.98 -25.37 24.03
N GLU A 239 18.17 -24.86 23.66
CA GLU A 239 19.47 -25.50 23.91
C GLU A 239 19.80 -25.57 25.41
N ILE A 240 19.63 -24.47 26.15
CA ILE A 240 19.85 -24.43 27.61
C ILE A 240 18.92 -25.43 28.31
N LEU A 241 17.63 -25.42 27.98
CA LEU A 241 16.66 -26.32 28.60
C LEU A 241 16.88 -27.79 28.21
N ALA A 242 17.41 -28.06 27.00
CA ALA A 242 17.75 -29.40 26.55
C ALA A 242 18.97 -29.98 27.29
N VAL A 243 19.88 -29.14 27.79
CA VAL A 243 20.97 -29.57 28.69
C VAL A 243 20.42 -30.00 30.04
N ASP A 244 19.41 -29.29 30.54
CA ASP A 244 18.81 -29.55 31.86
C ASP A 244 17.84 -30.75 31.86
N SER A 245 17.28 -31.13 30.71
CA SER A 245 16.34 -32.24 30.58
C SER A 245 16.53 -33.06 29.31
N ALA A 246 16.93 -34.32 29.52
CA ALA A 246 17.04 -35.31 28.44
C ALA A 246 15.69 -35.64 27.79
N GLU A 247 14.59 -35.58 28.55
CA GLU A 247 13.23 -35.78 28.04
C GLU A 247 12.81 -34.63 27.11
N PHE A 248 13.12 -33.39 27.49
CA PHE A 248 12.89 -32.22 26.65
C PHE A 248 13.73 -32.26 25.37
N ALA A 249 15.02 -32.63 25.47
CA ALA A 249 15.89 -32.78 24.31
C ALA A 249 15.40 -33.86 23.32
N ALA A 250 14.95 -35.00 23.85
CA ALA A 250 14.42 -36.10 23.04
C ALA A 250 13.12 -35.71 22.32
N LEU A 251 12.23 -34.98 23.00
CA LEU A 251 11.03 -34.43 22.37
C LEU A 251 11.38 -33.37 21.33
N LEU A 252 12.36 -32.50 21.55
CA LEU A 252 12.76 -31.47 20.59
C LEU A 252 13.25 -32.07 19.26
N ALA A 253 14.01 -33.17 19.34
CA ALA A 253 14.68 -33.83 18.21
C ALA A 253 13.74 -34.63 17.27
N LYS A 254 12.50 -34.93 17.69
CA LYS A 254 11.52 -35.63 16.83
C LYS A 254 11.10 -34.74 15.64
N GLU A 255 11.18 -35.24 14.41
CA GLU A 255 10.75 -34.48 13.21
C GLU A 255 9.22 -34.36 13.14
N ASP A 256 8.49 -35.47 13.33
CA ASP A 256 7.03 -35.51 13.34
C ASP A 256 6.51 -35.65 14.78
N LYS A 257 6.06 -34.53 15.35
CA LYS A 257 5.50 -34.47 16.71
C LYS A 257 3.98 -34.54 16.65
N THR A 258 3.37 -35.37 17.48
CA THR A 258 1.90 -35.37 17.64
C THR A 258 1.43 -34.14 18.43
N ASP A 259 0.14 -33.83 18.38
CA ASP A 259 -0.44 -32.70 19.15
C ASP A 259 -0.22 -32.88 20.67
N GLU A 260 -0.30 -34.11 21.18
CA GLU A 260 -0.02 -34.45 22.57
C GLU A 260 1.46 -34.22 22.93
N GLU A 261 2.39 -34.59 22.04
CA GLU A 261 3.82 -34.35 22.23
C GLU A 261 4.18 -32.86 22.16
N LEU A 262 3.47 -32.07 21.36
CA LEU A 262 3.61 -30.62 21.31
C LEU A 262 3.12 -29.95 22.61
N GLU A 263 2.06 -30.49 23.22
CA GLU A 263 1.54 -30.03 24.51
C GLU A 263 2.51 -30.37 25.65
N GLN A 264 2.99 -31.62 25.70
CA GLN A 264 4.04 -32.05 26.63
C GLN A 264 5.30 -31.18 26.51
N LEU A 265 5.73 -30.89 25.28
CA LEU A 265 6.88 -30.02 25.04
C LEU A 265 6.65 -28.60 25.57
N ARG A 266 5.43 -28.05 25.45
CA ARG A 266 5.10 -26.72 26.00
C ARG A 266 5.12 -26.70 27.51
N ASP A 267 4.60 -27.74 28.16
CA ASP A 267 4.50 -27.78 29.61
C ASP A 267 5.87 -28.05 30.25
N LEU A 268 6.65 -29.00 29.72
CA LEU A 268 8.05 -29.18 30.11
C LEU A 268 8.86 -27.90 29.92
N ARG A 269 8.65 -27.18 28.82
CA ARG A 269 9.33 -25.91 28.58
C ARG A 269 8.98 -24.86 29.62
N LYS A 270 7.72 -24.77 30.06
CA LYS A 270 7.31 -23.83 31.13
C LYS A 270 7.94 -24.20 32.47
N GLU A 271 7.95 -25.49 32.80
CA GLU A 271 8.53 -26.00 34.04
C GLU A 271 10.03 -25.76 34.10
N LEU A 272 10.76 -26.15 33.05
CA LEU A 272 12.21 -25.95 32.96
C LEU A 272 12.58 -24.46 32.89
N LEU A 273 11.78 -23.63 32.20
CA LEU A 273 11.94 -22.18 32.25
C LEU A 273 11.76 -21.66 33.67
N ALA A 274 10.78 -22.14 34.44
CA ALA A 274 10.58 -21.70 35.82
C ALA A 274 11.77 -22.08 36.74
N ALA A 275 12.49 -23.15 36.40
CA ALA A 275 13.64 -23.65 37.17
C ALA A 275 15.00 -23.04 36.75
N ASN A 276 15.12 -22.47 35.55
CA ASN A 276 16.39 -21.96 35.02
C ASN A 276 16.40 -20.42 34.88
N GLU A 277 17.15 -19.73 35.74
CA GLU A 277 17.24 -18.27 35.77
C GLU A 277 17.83 -17.65 34.47
N GLU A 278 18.79 -18.31 33.84
CA GLU A 278 19.41 -17.83 32.59
C GLU A 278 18.42 -17.90 31.43
N ALA A 279 17.70 -19.01 31.32
CA ALA A 279 16.65 -19.19 30.33
C ALA A 279 15.47 -18.21 30.55
N GLN A 280 15.14 -17.85 31.81
CA GLN A 280 14.16 -16.81 32.12
C GLN A 280 14.58 -15.43 31.64
N GLN A 281 15.86 -15.06 31.84
CA GLN A 281 16.37 -13.77 31.39
C GLN A 281 16.30 -13.65 29.86
N LEU A 282 16.69 -14.72 29.14
CA LEU A 282 16.56 -14.77 27.67
C LEU A 282 15.09 -14.77 27.22
N ALA A 283 14.19 -15.47 27.93
CA ALA A 283 12.77 -15.44 27.63
C ALA A 283 12.17 -14.03 27.83
N GLY A 284 12.62 -13.31 28.86
CA GLY A 284 12.25 -11.93 29.13
C GLY A 284 12.71 -10.98 28.02
N THR A 285 13.96 -11.08 27.57
CA THR A 285 14.47 -10.26 26.46
C THR A 285 13.74 -10.55 25.15
N ALA A 286 13.48 -11.83 24.84
CA ALA A 286 12.67 -12.24 23.69
C ALA A 286 11.24 -11.68 23.77
N GLY A 287 10.63 -11.67 24.96
CA GLY A 287 9.30 -11.10 25.22
C GLY A 287 9.25 -9.59 24.97
N ILE A 288 10.23 -8.83 25.47
CA ILE A 288 10.36 -7.39 25.24
C ILE A 288 10.49 -7.10 23.73
N LEU A 289 11.35 -7.86 23.04
CA LEU A 289 11.60 -7.69 21.61
C LEU A 289 10.33 -8.00 20.79
N ARG A 290 9.63 -9.09 21.12
CA ARG A 290 8.34 -9.46 20.49
C ARG A 290 7.27 -8.38 20.69
N ASN A 291 7.16 -7.81 21.89
CA ASN A 291 6.22 -6.72 22.18
C ASN A 291 6.56 -5.45 21.39
N ARG A 292 7.85 -5.13 21.26
CA ARG A 292 8.33 -4.02 20.43
C ARG A 292 7.97 -4.22 18.96
N LEU A 293 8.15 -5.42 18.43
CA LEU A 293 7.78 -5.79 17.06
C LEU A 293 6.26 -5.70 16.83
N ARG A 294 5.45 -6.20 17.77
CA ARG A 294 3.98 -6.07 17.73
C ARG A 294 3.54 -4.60 17.70
N ARG A 295 4.14 -3.74 18.54
CA ARG A 295 3.87 -2.30 18.55
C ARG A 295 4.27 -1.65 17.22
N HIS A 296 5.44 -1.96 16.66
CA HIS A 296 5.86 -1.46 15.35
C HIS A 296 4.92 -1.91 14.23
N ARG A 297 4.43 -3.16 14.24
CA ARG A 297 3.44 -3.66 13.28
C ARG A 297 2.12 -2.90 13.40
N ARG A 298 1.59 -2.72 14.62
CA ARG A 298 0.35 -1.95 14.87
C ARG A 298 0.49 -0.49 14.41
N GLN A 299 1.62 0.15 14.68
CA GLN A 299 1.90 1.51 14.20
C GLN A 299 1.99 1.59 12.68
N ALA A 300 2.60 0.60 12.03
CA ALA A 300 2.66 0.54 10.56
C ALA A 300 1.27 0.36 9.92
N VAL A 301 0.40 -0.48 10.51
CA VAL A 301 -0.99 -0.65 10.06
C VAL A 301 -1.78 0.65 10.27
N ARG A 302 -1.67 1.29 11.44
CA ARG A 302 -2.35 2.58 11.71
C ARG A 302 -1.92 3.68 10.72
N ARG A 303 -0.62 3.81 10.45
CA ARG A 303 -0.10 4.77 9.45
C ARG A 303 -0.59 4.46 8.04
N ARG A 304 -0.70 3.18 7.66
CA ARG A 304 -1.27 2.77 6.37
C ARG A 304 -2.76 3.14 6.25
N ASN A 305 -3.53 2.92 7.31
CA ASN A 305 -4.96 3.23 7.34
C ASN A 305 -5.23 4.74 7.36
N GLN A 306 -4.33 5.54 7.96
CA GLN A 306 -4.39 7.01 7.91
C GLN A 306 -4.08 7.58 6.51
N ILE A 307 -3.20 6.94 5.74
CA ILE A 307 -2.83 7.37 4.39
C ILE A 307 -3.87 6.94 3.33
N ARG A 308 -4.70 5.93 3.62
CA ARG A 308 -5.74 5.42 2.72
C ARG A 308 -7.01 5.08 3.52
N PRO A 309 -7.81 6.08 3.92
CA PRO A 309 -9.07 5.83 4.61
C PRO A 309 -10.03 5.14 3.63
N GLY A 310 -10.48 3.92 3.94
CA GLY A 310 -11.41 3.16 3.09
C GLY A 310 -11.07 1.69 2.85
N LEU A 311 -9.94 1.19 3.36
CA LEU A 311 -9.64 -0.26 3.42
C LEU A 311 -9.56 -0.70 4.89
N GLY A 312 -10.66 -0.47 5.62
CA GLY A 312 -10.87 -1.10 6.91
C GLY A 312 -11.31 -2.55 6.66
N THR A 313 -10.52 -3.51 7.12
CA THR A 313 -11.05 -4.84 7.40
C THR A 313 -11.98 -4.68 8.59
N ASP A 314 -13.28 -4.73 8.35
CA ASP A 314 -14.27 -5.06 9.37
C ASP A 314 -14.02 -6.50 9.80
N THR A 315 -13.00 -6.68 10.63
CA THR A 315 -12.92 -7.82 11.52
C THR A 315 -13.13 -7.20 12.88
N GLN A 316 -14.39 -7.27 13.33
CA GLN A 316 -14.73 -7.15 14.73
C GLN A 316 -13.89 -8.19 15.47
N ASP A 317 -12.70 -7.79 15.93
CA ASP A 317 -12.05 -8.45 17.05
C ASP A 317 -12.94 -8.10 18.25
N GLN A 318 -13.97 -8.93 18.46
CA GLN A 318 -14.67 -8.99 19.73
C GLN A 318 -13.61 -9.23 20.81
N GLU A 319 -13.52 -8.27 21.72
CA GLU A 319 -12.82 -8.38 22.98
C GLU A 319 -13.40 -9.58 23.75
N GLU A 320 -12.74 -10.72 23.68
CA GLU A 320 -12.83 -11.75 24.71
C GLU A 320 -11.94 -11.27 25.86
N THR A 321 -12.53 -10.42 26.70
CA THR A 321 -12.03 -10.15 28.05
C THR A 321 -12.30 -11.39 28.89
N ASP A 322 -11.41 -12.36 28.86
CA ASP A 322 -11.34 -13.34 29.94
C ASP A 322 -10.55 -12.75 31.10
N ALA A 323 -11.30 -12.58 32.18
CA ALA A 323 -10.85 -12.17 33.48
C ALA A 323 -9.89 -13.23 34.05
N GLU A 324 -8.65 -12.81 34.29
CA GLU A 324 -7.89 -13.33 35.43
C GLU A 324 -8.64 -12.93 36.71
N ALA A 325 -9.45 -13.87 37.23
CA ALA A 325 -9.85 -13.91 38.62
C ALA A 325 -10.08 -15.37 39.04
N GLY A 326 -9.03 -16.02 39.55
CA GLY A 326 -9.14 -17.13 40.50
C GLY A 326 -8.77 -18.52 39.99
N ASN A 327 -7.70 -19.04 40.61
CA ASN A 327 -7.13 -20.40 40.61
C ASN A 327 -6.26 -20.82 39.42
#